data_AF-A0A6B2E3Y0-F1
#
_entry.id   AF-A0A6B2E3Y0-F1
#
_cell.length_a   1.000
_cell.length_b   1.000
_cell.length_c   1.000
_cell.angle_alpha   90.00
_cell.angle_beta   90.00
_cell.angle_gamma   90.00
#
_symmetry.space_group_name_H-M   'P 1'
#
loop_
_entity.id
_entity.type
_entity.pdbx_description
1 polymer ?
#
loop_
_entity_poly.entity_id
_entity_poly.type
_entity_poly.pdbx_seq_one_letter_code
_entity_poly.pdbx_strand_id
1 'polypeptide(L)'
;LRVAVEYAKVREQFGRPIGAFQAVKHLCAEMLCRAEAAEALAWDAASGQDPLSVASAAVVALDAAVANAKDCVQVLGGIGFTWEHDAHLYLRRAVALRQWLGGSWRRRAAELVLAGAERTLNVDV
;
A
#
# COMPACT_ATOMS: atom_id res chain seq x y z
N LEU A 1 5.73 5.48 -2.74
CA LEU A 1 5.31 6.08 -4.02
C LEU A 1 6.24 7.20 -4.48
N ARG A 2 6.35 8.33 -3.76
CA ARG A 2 7.17 9.49 -4.20
C ARG A 2 8.59 9.11 -4.60
N VAL A 3 9.29 8.35 -3.75
CA VAL A 3 10.65 7.84 -4.04
C VAL A 3 10.72 7.13 -5.40
N ALA A 4 9.83 6.15 -5.64
CA ALA A 4 9.80 5.39 -6.89
C ALA A 4 9.53 6.28 -8.11
N VAL A 5 8.58 7.21 -7.99
CA VAL A 5 8.22 8.14 -9.07
C VAL A 5 9.38 9.08 -9.40
N GLU A 6 10.02 9.68 -8.39
CA GLU A 6 11.14 10.58 -8.60
C GLU A 6 12.35 9.85 -9.21
N TYR A 7 12.65 8.64 -8.72
CA TYR A 7 13.70 7.81 -9.33
C TYR A 7 13.37 7.45 -10.79
N ALA A 8 12.11 7.09 -11.07
CA ALA A 8 11.68 6.72 -12.41
C ALA A 8 11.77 7.86 -13.44
N LYS A 9 11.69 9.12 -12.99
CA LYS A 9 11.85 10.31 -13.84
C LYS A 9 13.30 10.55 -14.25
N VAL A 10 14.27 10.19 -13.41
CA VAL A 10 15.69 10.56 -13.60
C VAL A 10 16.57 9.38 -14.04
N ARG A 11 16.18 8.15 -13.70
CA ARG A 11 16.96 6.96 -14.08
C ARG A 11 16.75 6.66 -15.56
N GLU A 12 17.83 6.61 -16.32
CA GLU A 12 17.78 6.25 -17.75
C GLU A 12 18.21 4.80 -17.99
N GLN A 13 17.47 4.10 -18.85
CA GLN A 13 17.83 2.81 -19.43
C GLN A 13 17.31 2.74 -20.87
N PHE A 14 18.06 2.07 -21.75
CA PHE A 14 17.72 1.98 -23.17
C PHE A 14 17.46 3.37 -23.81
N GLY A 15 18.27 4.36 -23.43
CA GLY A 15 18.25 5.72 -24.01
C GLY A 15 17.10 6.62 -23.59
N ARG A 16 16.35 6.30 -22.53
CA ARG A 16 15.28 7.17 -22.00
C ARG A 16 15.02 6.93 -20.51
N PRO A 17 14.34 7.86 -19.81
CA PRO A 17 13.90 7.65 -18.44
C PRO A 17 13.05 6.38 -18.28
N ILE A 18 13.26 5.61 -17.20
CA ILE A 18 12.55 4.35 -16.98
C ILE A 18 11.05 4.55 -16.79
N GLY A 19 10.63 5.72 -16.31
CA GLY A 19 9.22 6.11 -16.22
C GLY A 19 8.51 6.22 -17.58
N ALA A 20 9.23 6.18 -18.71
CA ALA A 20 8.62 6.12 -20.03
C ALA A 20 8.07 4.73 -20.39
N PHE A 21 8.58 3.66 -19.77
CA PHE A 21 8.15 2.29 -20.05
C PHE A 21 6.82 1.98 -19.32
N GLN A 22 5.87 1.40 -20.05
CA GLN A 22 4.53 1.08 -19.54
C GLN A 22 4.55 0.24 -18.26
N ALA A 23 5.45 -0.74 -18.17
CA ALA A 23 5.60 -1.56 -16.96
C ALA A 23 5.88 -0.72 -15.70
N VAL A 24 6.75 0.29 -15.79
CA VAL A 24 7.07 1.18 -14.66
C VAL A 24 5.92 2.13 -14.37
N LYS A 25 5.26 2.65 -15.41
CA LYS A 25 4.07 3.52 -15.24
C LYS A 25 2.93 2.79 -14.52
N HIS A 26 2.61 1.58 -14.94
CA HIS A 26 1.55 0.78 -14.32
C HIS A 26 1.90 0.44 -12.88
N LEU A 27 3.14 0.04 -12.57
CA LEU A 27 3.58 -0.15 -11.18
C LEU A 27 3.34 1.10 -10.33
N CYS A 28 3.79 2.27 -10.79
CA CYS A 28 3.58 3.53 -10.06
C CYS A 28 2.09 3.90 -9.91
N ALA A 29 1.27 3.66 -10.95
CA ALA A 29 -0.16 3.93 -10.92
C ALA A 29 -0.89 3.00 -9.93
N GLU A 30 -0.58 1.70 -9.95
CA GLU A 30 -1.15 0.76 -8.98
C GLU A 30 -0.72 1.07 -7.54
N MET A 31 0.54 1.48 -7.35
CA MET A 31 1.01 1.92 -6.04
C MET A 31 0.18 3.10 -5.50
N LEU A 32 -0.19 4.05 -6.38
CA LEU A 32 -1.08 5.16 -6.02
C LEU A 32 -2.46 4.64 -5.66
N CYS A 33 -3.10 3.83 -6.52
CA CYS A 33 -4.43 3.28 -6.24
C CYS A 33 -4.50 2.55 -4.89
N ARG A 34 -3.47 1.77 -4.54
CA ARG A 34 -3.39 1.08 -3.25
C ARG A 34 -3.22 2.04 -2.08
N ALA A 35 -2.45 3.12 -2.25
CA ALA A 35 -2.27 4.13 -1.22
C ALA A 35 -3.57 4.90 -0.96
N GLU A 36 -4.24 5.35 -2.01
CA GLU A 36 -5.52 6.07 -1.93
C GLU A 36 -6.62 5.20 -1.31
N ALA A 37 -6.71 3.92 -1.69
CA ALA A 37 -7.67 2.99 -1.09
C ALA A 37 -7.41 2.78 0.41
N ALA A 38 -6.15 2.65 0.81
CA ALA A 38 -5.78 2.52 2.23
C ALA A 38 -6.07 3.81 3.01
N GLU A 39 -5.81 4.97 2.42
CA GLU A 39 -6.07 6.27 3.01
C GLU A 39 -7.58 6.50 3.19
N ALA A 40 -8.39 6.26 2.17
CA ALA A 40 -9.84 6.41 2.24
C ALA A 40 -10.46 5.54 3.35
N LEU A 41 -10.02 4.28 3.48
CA LEU A 41 -10.50 3.41 4.56
C LEU A 41 -10.01 3.83 5.94
N ALA A 42 -8.79 4.39 6.04
CA ALA A 42 -8.29 4.93 7.30
C ALA A 42 -9.10 6.15 7.76
N TRP A 43 -9.49 7.03 6.83
CA TRP A 43 -10.38 8.16 7.11
C TRP A 43 -11.77 7.71 7.57
N ASP A 44 -12.32 6.70 6.91
CA ASP A 44 -13.62 6.11 7.28
C ASP A 44 -13.57 5.49 8.69
N ALA A 45 -12.53 4.71 8.98
CA ALA A 45 -12.30 4.14 10.30
C ALA A 45 -12.14 5.21 11.39
N ALA A 46 -11.51 6.35 11.07
CA ALA A 46 -11.36 7.46 12.00
C ALA A 46 -12.68 8.21 12.26
N SER A 47 -13.54 8.30 11.25
CA SER A 47 -14.78 9.09 11.27
C SER A 47 -15.95 8.33 11.93
N GLY A 48 -16.16 7.07 11.56
CA GLY A 48 -17.29 6.27 12.06
C GLY A 48 -16.95 5.40 13.28
N GLN A 49 -15.68 5.05 13.46
CA GLN A 49 -15.16 4.14 14.51
C GLN A 49 -15.92 2.81 14.64
N ASP A 50 -16.73 2.41 13.65
CA ASP A 50 -17.37 1.12 13.71
C ASP A 50 -16.33 -0.01 13.53
N PRO A 51 -16.53 -1.16 14.20
CA PRO A 51 -15.53 -2.22 14.19
C PRO A 51 -15.18 -2.77 12.80
N LEU A 52 -16.12 -2.75 11.85
CA LEU A 52 -15.91 -3.30 10.50
C LEU A 52 -15.05 -2.36 9.66
N SER A 53 -15.27 -1.05 9.75
CA SER A 53 -14.45 -0.05 9.07
C SER A 53 -13.01 -0.06 9.60
N VAL A 54 -12.81 -0.15 10.92
CA VAL A 54 -11.47 -0.30 11.52
C VAL A 54 -10.77 -1.57 11.05
N ALA A 55 -11.46 -2.71 11.08
CA ALA A 55 -10.87 -3.97 10.64
C ALA A 55 -10.54 -3.97 9.14
N SER A 56 -11.42 -3.37 8.32
CA SER A 56 -11.22 -3.25 6.86
C SER A 56 -10.03 -2.35 6.54
N ALA A 57 -9.92 -1.19 7.20
CA ALA A 57 -8.79 -0.29 7.06
C ALA A 57 -7.47 -0.99 7.42
N ALA A 58 -7.43 -1.72 8.54
CA ALA A 58 -6.24 -2.44 8.96
C ALA A 58 -5.82 -3.53 7.94
N VAL A 59 -6.77 -4.32 7.43
CA VAL A 59 -6.48 -5.35 6.42
C VAL A 59 -5.91 -4.74 5.15
N VAL A 60 -6.56 -3.71 4.60
CA VAL A 60 -6.14 -3.08 3.33
C VAL A 60 -4.82 -2.35 3.49
N ALA A 61 -4.65 -1.56 4.56
CA ALA A 61 -3.43 -0.80 4.79
C ALA A 61 -2.19 -1.69 4.95
N LEU A 62 -2.30 -2.82 5.66
CA LEU A 62 -1.18 -3.75 5.86
C LEU A 62 -0.76 -4.44 4.55
N ASP A 63 -1.72 -4.83 3.72
CA ASP A 63 -1.44 -5.41 2.40
C ASP A 63 -0.86 -4.38 1.44
N ALA A 64 -1.47 -3.19 1.37
CA ALA A 64 -1.03 -2.08 0.53
C ALA A 64 0.39 -1.64 0.87
N ALA A 65 0.74 -1.55 2.16
CA ALA A 65 2.08 -1.19 2.61
C ALA A 65 3.15 -2.18 2.09
N VAL A 66 2.88 -3.49 2.17
CA VAL A 66 3.80 -4.52 1.68
C VAL A 66 3.92 -4.44 0.16
N ALA A 67 2.80 -4.38 -0.56
CA ALA A 67 2.80 -4.34 -2.02
C ALA A 67 3.52 -3.09 -2.54
N ASN A 68 3.22 -1.92 -1.97
CA ASN A 68 3.85 -0.66 -2.36
C ASN A 68 5.35 -0.60 -2.02
N ALA A 69 5.76 -1.18 -0.89
CA ALA A 69 7.18 -1.25 -0.56
C ALA A 69 7.95 -2.18 -1.51
N LYS A 70 7.35 -3.31 -1.91
CA LYS A 70 7.93 -4.22 -2.92
C LYS A 70 8.07 -3.55 -4.28
N ASP A 71 7.03 -2.90 -4.76
CA ASP A 71 7.07 -2.24 -6.07
C ASP A 71 8.02 -1.05 -6.07
N CYS A 72 8.15 -0.35 -4.94
CA CYS A 72 9.19 0.67 -4.76
C CYS A 72 10.57 0.05 -5.00
N VAL A 73 10.92 -1.03 -4.30
CA VAL A 73 12.19 -1.74 -4.51
C VAL A 73 12.37 -2.16 -5.97
N GLN A 74 11.30 -2.66 -6.61
CA GLN A 74 11.34 -3.06 -8.03
C GLN A 74 11.67 -1.89 -8.96
N VAL A 75 11.08 -0.71 -8.73
CA VAL A 75 11.36 0.50 -9.54
C VAL A 75 12.78 1.01 -9.31
N LEU A 76 13.29 0.95 -8.07
CA LEU A 76 14.67 1.30 -7.78
C LEU A 76 15.67 0.29 -8.39
N GLY A 77 15.26 -0.96 -8.56
CA GLY A 77 16.13 -2.05 -8.97
C GLY A 77 17.11 -2.41 -7.85
N GLY A 78 18.36 -2.73 -8.21
CA GLY A 78 19.37 -3.21 -7.26
C GLY A 78 19.56 -2.29 -6.04
N ILE A 79 19.62 -0.97 -6.25
CA ILE A 79 19.84 0.00 -5.16
C ILE A 79 18.71 -0.02 -4.11
N GLY A 80 17.53 -0.49 -4.47
CA GLY A 80 16.41 -0.61 -3.54
C GLY A 80 16.62 -1.70 -2.48
N PHE A 81 17.59 -2.60 -2.69
CA PHE A 81 17.91 -3.72 -1.81
C PHE A 81 19.31 -3.62 -1.16
N THR A 82 20.01 -2.51 -1.37
CA THR A 82 21.34 -2.25 -0.80
C THR A 82 21.30 -1.09 0.20
N TRP A 83 22.44 -0.72 0.77
CA TRP A 83 22.54 0.33 1.79
C TRP A 83 22.54 1.75 1.22
N GLU A 84 22.60 1.88 -0.10
CA GLU A 84 22.52 3.13 -0.85
C GLU A 84 21.11 3.72 -0.83
N HIS A 85 20.09 2.93 -0.47
CA HIS A 85 18.72 3.43 -0.29
C HIS A 85 17.94 2.66 0.76
N ASP A 86 17.18 3.38 1.59
CA ASP A 86 16.37 2.84 2.68
C ASP A 86 15.11 2.04 2.25
N ALA A 87 14.91 1.75 0.95
CA ALA A 87 13.65 1.16 0.46
C ALA A 87 13.38 -0.21 1.09
N HIS A 88 14.46 -0.99 1.24
CA HIS A 88 14.45 -2.29 1.92
C HIS A 88 14.07 -2.19 3.42
N LEU A 89 14.32 -1.07 4.11
CA LEU A 89 13.87 -0.87 5.50
C LEU A 89 12.34 -0.77 5.57
N TYR A 90 11.72 -0.02 4.67
CA TYR A 90 10.26 0.10 4.59
C TYR A 90 9.61 -1.24 4.28
N LEU A 91 10.18 -2.03 3.36
CA LEU A 91 9.70 -3.36 3.05
C LEU A 91 9.77 -4.29 4.27
N ARG A 92 10.91 -4.34 4.98
CA ARG A 92 11.06 -5.14 6.20
C ARG A 92 10.02 -4.75 7.26
N ARG A 93 9.82 -3.45 7.49
CA ARG A 93 8.83 -2.95 8.43
C ARG A 93 7.40 -3.32 8.04
N ALA A 94 7.03 -3.13 6.77
CA ALA A 94 5.69 -3.46 6.29
C ALA A 94 5.40 -4.96 6.44
N VAL A 95 6.36 -5.83 6.10
CA VAL A 95 6.24 -7.27 6.27
C VAL A 95 6.09 -7.64 7.75
N ALA A 96 6.92 -7.07 8.63
CA ALA A 96 6.83 -7.33 10.07
C ALA A 96 5.46 -6.95 10.65
N LEU A 97 4.95 -5.76 10.31
CA LEU A 97 3.62 -5.30 10.77
C LEU A 97 2.50 -6.19 10.23
N ARG A 98 2.55 -6.56 8.95
CA ARG A 98 1.55 -7.46 8.34
C ARG A 98 1.54 -8.83 9.01
N GLN A 99 2.71 -9.37 9.38
CA GLN A 99 2.79 -10.65 10.08
C GLN A 99 2.30 -10.56 11.52
N TRP A 100 2.58 -9.45 12.20
CA TRP A 100 2.14 -9.27 13.59
C TRP A 100 0.63 -9.03 13.71
N LEU A 101 0.06 -8.21 12.82
CA LEU A 101 -1.31 -7.71 12.94
C LEU A 101 -2.27 -8.26 11.89
N GLY A 102 -1.79 -8.69 10.72
CA GLY A 102 -2.65 -8.99 9.57
C GLY A 102 -3.60 -10.16 9.80
N GLY A 103 -3.15 -11.20 10.51
CA GLY A 103 -3.97 -12.38 10.81
C GLY A 103 -5.16 -12.06 11.73
N SER A 104 -4.94 -11.27 12.79
CA SER A 104 -6.00 -10.90 13.74
C SER A 104 -7.04 -10.01 13.09
N TRP A 105 -6.62 -9.00 12.31
CA TRP A 105 -7.56 -8.10 11.64
C TRP A 105 -8.38 -8.78 10.54
N ARG A 106 -7.79 -9.71 9.77
CA ARG A 106 -8.56 -10.51 8.78
C ARG A 106 -9.62 -11.37 9.46
N ARG A 107 -9.27 -12.03 10.56
CA ARG A 107 -10.23 -12.83 11.33
C ARG A 107 -11.35 -11.95 11.87
N ARG A 108 -11.00 -10.81 12.47
CA ARG A 108 -11.97 -9.85 13.00
C ARG A 108 -12.94 -9.33 11.92
N ALA A 109 -12.43 -8.96 10.75
CA ALA A 109 -13.27 -8.53 9.63
C ALA A 109 -14.23 -9.65 9.20
N ALA A 110 -13.73 -10.88 9.06
CA ALA A 110 -14.55 -12.03 8.69
C ALA A 110 -15.65 -12.33 9.73
N GLU A 111 -15.31 -12.32 11.02
CA GLU A 111 -16.27 -12.51 12.12
C GLU A 111 -17.38 -11.46 12.10
N LEU A 112 -17.03 -10.19 11.88
CA LEU A 112 -18.00 -9.09 11.81
C LEU A 112 -18.95 -9.26 10.62
N VAL A 113 -18.43 -9.55 9.44
CA VAL A 113 -19.25 -9.78 8.24
C VAL A 113 -20.17 -10.99 8.42
N LEU A 114 -19.67 -12.09 8.98
CA LEU A 114 -20.48 -13.29 9.26
C LEU A 114 -21.56 -13.03 10.34
N ALA A 115 -21.32 -12.09 11.25
CA ALA A 115 -22.29 -11.65 12.24
C ALA A 115 -23.32 -10.63 11.69
N GLY A 116 -23.26 -10.30 10.39
CA GLY A 116 -24.18 -9.37 9.74
C GLY A 116 -23.81 -7.89 9.92
N ALA A 117 -22.58 -7.57 10.28
CA ALA A 117 -22.11 -6.20 10.26
C ALA A 117 -22.04 -5.71 8.81
N GLU A 118 -22.69 -4.59 8.53
CA GLU A 118 -22.65 -3.92 7.24
C GLU A 118 -21.93 -2.59 7.36
N ARG A 119 -21.20 -2.22 6.31
CA ARG A 119 -20.54 -0.91 6.21
C ARG A 119 -21.46 0.05 5.47
N THR A 120 -21.93 1.10 6.14
CA THR A 120 -22.71 2.16 5.50
C THR A 120 -21.78 3.21 4.92
N LEU A 121 -21.74 3.30 3.60
CA LEU A 121 -21.00 4.34 2.88
C LEU A 121 -21.90 5.54 2.64
N ASN A 122 -21.65 6.64 3.35
CA ASN A 122 -22.24 7.93 3.03
C ASN A 122 -21.25 8.70 2.14
N VAL A 123 -21.72 9.19 1.00
CA VAL A 123 -20.95 10.11 0.17
C VAL A 123 -21.26 11.50 0.70
N ASP A 124 -20.27 12.20 1.24
CA ASP A 124 -20.39 13.62 1.52
C ASP A 124 -20.52 14.33 0.17
N VAL A 125 -21.73 14.82 -0.14
CA VAL A 125 -22.03 15.61 -1.35
C VAL A 125 -21.93 17.10 -1.03
#